data_AF-A0A929YYV7-F1
#
_entry.id   AF-A0A929YYV7-F1
#
_cell.length_a   1.000
_cell.length_b   1.000
_cell.length_c   1.000
_cell.angle_alpha   90.00
_cell.angle_beta   90.00
_cell.angle_gamma   90.00
#
_symmetry.space_group_name_H-M   'P 1'
#
loop_
_entity.id
_entity.type
_entity.pdbx_description
1 polymer ?
#
loop_
_entity_poly.entity_id
_entity_poly.type
_entity_poly.pdbx_seq_one_letter_code
_entity_poly.pdbx_strand_id
1 'polypeptide(L)' 'MNMERRHGEMKPVIQKALVDLQGKPFAFFAAHREEWAKTTSYIYPGPIQFYGDPALCDQPSRTLALEQSK' A
#
# COMPACT_ATOMS: atom_id res chain seq x y z
N MET A 1 -16.44 10.29 11.65
CA MET A 1 -16.19 11.73 11.48
C MET A 1 -15.34 12.19 12.65
N ASN A 2 -14.27 12.95 12.41
CA ASN A 2 -13.35 13.45 13.44
C ASN A 2 -13.33 14.99 13.40
N MET A 3 -12.90 15.65 14.48
CA MET A 3 -12.61 17.09 14.48
C MET A 3 -11.09 17.30 14.38
N GLU A 4 -10.63 18.08 13.40
CA GLU A 4 -9.21 18.45 13.26
C GLU A 4 -9.05 19.97 13.23
N ARG A 5 -7.93 20.47 13.78
CA ARG A 5 -7.59 21.89 13.69
C ARG A 5 -7.02 22.21 12.31
N ARG A 6 -7.66 23.11 11.56
CA ARG A 6 -7.20 23.60 10.25
C ARG A 6 -7.26 25.11 10.21
N HIS A 7 -6.17 25.74 9.81
CA HIS A 7 -6.02 27.20 9.78
C HIS A 7 -6.45 27.87 11.11
N GLY A 8 -6.13 27.23 12.24
CA GLY A 8 -6.43 27.75 13.58
C GLY A 8 -7.79 27.35 14.16
N GLU A 9 -8.69 26.73 13.39
CA GLU A 9 -10.06 26.42 13.82
C GLU A 9 -10.35 24.92 13.82
N MET A 10 -11.22 24.46 14.72
CA MET A 10 -11.67 23.06 14.75
C MET A 10 -12.72 22.84 13.65
N LYS A 11 -12.44 21.95 12.70
CA LYS A 11 -13.33 21.63 11.57
C LYS A 11 -13.68 20.13 11.57
N PRO A 12 -14.93 19.75 11.27
CA PRO A 12 -15.28 18.35 11.07
C PRO A 12 -14.65 17.84 9.78
N VAL A 13 -13.98 16.69 9.85
CA VAL A 13 -13.25 16.09 8.75
C VAL A 13 -13.41 14.57 8.71
N ILE A 14 -13.12 14.01 7.53
CA ILE A 14 -12.88 12.58 7.38
C ILE A 14 -11.47 12.27 7.89
N GLN A 15 -11.35 11.33 8.81
CA GLN A 15 -10.07 10.91 9.38
C GLN A 15 -9.23 10.24 8.28
N LYS A 16 -7.95 10.60 8.20
CA LYS A 16 -7.01 9.95 7.28
C LYS A 16 -6.79 8.50 7.71
N ALA A 17 -6.97 7.57 6.77
CA ALA A 17 -6.52 6.20 6.94
C ALA A 17 -4.99 6.17 6.76
N LEU A 18 -4.28 5.85 7.84
CA LEU A 18 -2.83 5.67 7.83
C LEU A 18 -2.50 4.18 7.64
N VAL A 19 -1.22 3.85 7.47
CA VAL A 19 -0.76 2.46 7.44
C VAL A 19 -1.08 1.80 8.78
N ASP A 20 -1.78 0.67 8.73
CA ASP A 20 -1.94 -0.21 9.88
C ASP A 20 -0.67 -1.05 10.06
N LEU A 21 0.05 -0.82 11.16
CA LEU A 21 1.29 -1.53 11.48
C LEU A 21 1.05 -3.00 11.86
N GLN A 22 -0.19 -3.39 12.15
CA GLN A 22 -0.59 -4.78 12.34
C GLN A 22 -1.24 -5.37 11.08
N GLY A 23 -1.41 -4.57 10.03
CA GLY A 23 -2.02 -4.99 8.77
C GLY A 23 -1.11 -5.91 7.95
N LYS A 24 -1.73 -6.80 7.16
CA LYS A 24 -1.04 -7.75 6.25
C LYS A 24 0.01 -7.07 5.35
N PRO A 25 -0.24 -5.88 4.75
CA PRO A 25 0.77 -5.22 3.92
C PRO A 25 2.05 -4.86 4.69
N PHE A 26 1.92 -4.29 5.89
CA PHE A 26 3.08 -3.92 6.69
C PHE A 26 3.80 -5.15 7.24
N ALA A 27 3.05 -6.17 7.67
CA ALA A 27 3.63 -7.45 8.10
C ALA A 27 4.46 -8.12 7.00
N PHE A 28 3.96 -8.12 5.75
CA PHE A 28 4.71 -8.63 4.60
C PHE A 28 6.02 -7.87 4.40
N PHE A 29 5.99 -6.54 4.44
CA PHE A 29 7.21 -5.73 4.38
C PHE A 29 8.17 -6.04 5.54
N ALA A 30 7.66 -6.09 6.77
CA ALA A 30 8.47 -6.34 7.97
C ALA A 30 9.17 -7.71 7.93
N ALA A 31 8.53 -8.73 7.36
CA ALA A 31 9.09 -10.07 7.22
C ALA A 31 10.28 -10.14 6.25
N HIS A 32 10.34 -9.28 5.24
CA HIS A 32 11.36 -9.36 4.18
C HIS A 32 12.41 -8.23 4.22
N ARG A 33 12.13 -7.11 4.89
CA ARG A 33 12.98 -5.91 4.87
C ARG A 33 14.43 -6.15 5.30
N GLU A 34 14.69 -7.12 6.20
CA GLU A 34 16.05 -7.42 6.64
C GLU A 34 16.88 -8.13 5.58
N GLU A 35 16.25 -8.99 4.79
CA GLU A 35 16.90 -9.66 3.66
C GLU A 35 17.15 -8.65 2.55
N TRP A 36 16.12 -7.89 2.17
CA TRP A 36 16.20 -6.88 1.10
C TRP A 36 17.24 -5.79 1.37
N ALA A 37 17.56 -5.53 2.65
CA ALA A 37 18.61 -4.61 3.04
C ALA A 37 20.03 -5.16 2.80
N LYS A 38 20.19 -6.48 2.71
CA LYS A 38 21.50 -7.17 2.64
C LYS A 38 21.80 -7.74 1.26
N THR A 39 20.77 -8.09 0.49
CA THR A 39 20.89 -8.76 -0.80
C THR A 39 20.35 -7.91 -1.95
N THR A 40 20.77 -8.22 -3.18
CA THR A 40 20.27 -7.56 -4.39
C THR A 40 18.87 -8.09 -4.75
N SER A 41 17.84 -7.64 -4.01
CA SER A 41 16.45 -8.09 -4.16
C SER A 41 15.56 -7.05 -4.86
N TYR A 42 16.08 -6.39 -5.89
CA TYR A 42 15.34 -5.38 -6.65
C TYR A 42 14.31 -6.02 -7.59
N ILE A 43 13.13 -5.39 -7.67
CA ILE A 43 12.09 -5.72 -8.64
C ILE A 43 11.99 -4.57 -9.63
N TYR A 44 12.02 -4.88 -10.93
CA TYR A 44 11.90 -3.92 -12.01
C TYR A 44 10.51 -4.06 -12.64
N PRO A 45 9.47 -3.39 -12.11
CA PRO A 45 8.15 -3.44 -12.73
C PRO A 45 8.20 -2.82 -14.12
N GLY A 46 7.51 -3.43 -15.07
CA GLY A 46 7.34 -2.89 -16.41
C GLY A 46 6.41 -1.66 -16.42
N PRO A 47 6.29 -0.99 -17.58
CA PRO A 47 5.28 0.06 -17.77
C PRO A 47 3.86 -0.49 -17.59
N ILE A 48 2.91 0.39 -17.24
CA ILE A 48 1.48 0.04 -17.24
C ILE A 48 1.08 -0.40 -18.65
N GLN A 49 0.42 -1.56 -18.75
CA GLN A 49 -0.08 -2.09 -20.01
C GLN A 49 -1.59 -1.83 -20.10
N PHE A 50 -2.03 -1.32 -21.24
CA PHE A 50 -3.44 -1.04 -21.52
C PHE A 50 -4.09 -2.08 -22.46
N TYR A 51 -3.28 -2.96 -23.05
CA TYR A 51 -3.70 -3.96 -24.03
C TYR A 51 -2.91 -5.25 -23.81
N GLY A 52 -3.52 -6.40 -24.13
CA GLY A 52 -2.90 -7.71 -24.01
C GLY A 52 -3.55 -8.58 -22.94
N ASP A 53 -2.76 -9.42 -22.28
CA ASP A 53 -3.25 -10.35 -21.26
C ASP A 53 -3.88 -9.59 -20.07
N PRO A 54 -5.16 -9.87 -19.71
CA PRO A 54 -5.82 -9.30 -18.54
C PRO A 54 -5.05 -9.54 -17.24
N ALA A 55 -4.34 -10.67 -17.13
CA ALA A 55 -3.52 -10.97 -15.94
C ALA A 55 -2.37 -9.98 -15.74
N LEU A 56 -2.00 -9.20 -16.77
CA LEU A 56 -1.02 -8.12 -16.70
C LEU A 56 -1.68 -6.74 -16.66
N CYS A 57 -2.70 -6.51 -17.48
CA CYS A 57 -3.35 -5.21 -17.61
C CYS A 57 -4.19 -4.84 -16.37
N ASP A 58 -4.81 -5.83 -15.74
CA ASP A 58 -5.78 -5.63 -14.65
C ASP A 58 -5.18 -5.93 -13.27
N GLN A 59 -3.85 -5.93 -13.14
CA GLN A 59 -3.19 -6.23 -11.87
C GLN A 59 -3.51 -5.16 -10.80
N PRO A 60 -4.06 -5.54 -9.63
CA PRO A 60 -4.27 -4.60 -8.54
C PRO A 60 -2.94 -4.29 -7.83
N SER A 61 -2.97 -3.29 -6.94
CA SER A 61 -1.84 -3.02 -6.06
C SER A 61 -1.54 -4.22 -5.15
N ARG A 62 -0.27 -4.39 -4.77
CA ARG A 62 0.14 -5.40 -3.79
C ARG A 62 -0.55 -5.20 -2.44
N THR A 63 -0.79 -3.96 -2.04
CA THR A 63 -1.54 -3.61 -0.82
C THR A 63 -2.94 -4.22 -0.86
N LEU A 64 -3.71 -3.97 -1.93
CA LEU A 64 -5.07 -4.48 -2.04
C LEU A 64 -5.10 -6.01 -2.09
N ALA A 65 -4.17 -6.63 -2.83
CA ALA A 65 -4.06 -8.08 -2.90
C ALA A 65 -3.76 -8.71 -1.52
N LEU A 66 -2.90 -8.08 -0.71
CA LEU A 66 -2.58 -8.55 0.64
C LEU A 66 -3.73 -8.33 1.63
N GLU A 67 -4.38 -7.17 1.59
CA GLU A 67 -5.54 -6.87 2.43
C GLU A 67 -6.73 -7.81 2.16
N GLN A 68 -6.96 -8.16 0.89
CA GLN A 68 -8.08 -9.01 0.45
C GLN A 68 -7.73 -10.50 0.40
N SER A 69 -6.45 -10.87 0.57
CA SER A 69 -6.08 -12.27 0.77
C SER A 69 -6.88 -12.83 1.96
N LYS A 70 -7.52 -13.99 1.81
CA LYS A 70 -8.21 -14.67 2.93
C LYS A 70 -7.17 -15.16 3.92
#